data_AF-A0A8J4PK16-F1
#
_entry.id   AF-A0A8J4PK16-F1
#
_cell.length_a   1.000
_cell.length_b   1.000
_cell.length_c   1.000
_cell.angle_alpha   90.00
_cell.angle_beta   90.00
_cell.angle_gamma   90.00
#
_symmetry.space_group_name_H-M   'P 1'
#
loop_
_entity.id
_entity.type
_entity.pdbx_description
1 polymer ?
#
loop_
_entity_poly.entity_id
_entity_poly.type
_entity_poly.pdbx_seq_one_letter_code
_entity_poly.pdbx_strand_id
1 'polypeptide(L)'
;MNLKGRFISQHLFTQYLNYQSYSHKDIQQASETNKFSGSAFHSACDGKGPTITVIETTDGCIFGGYNSQSWNDRGKYYGDNKCFIFTLVNKHGIEPTKYFPETDTYYVGSTPSQGPVFGFEPDGNRDIKILESDPFQSFPSSYNDTTGVGKTTLNPSRYFTIKNLEIYRCN
;
A
#
# COMPACT_ATOMS: atom_id res chain seq x y z
N MET A 1 -4.63 14.75 25.75
CA MET A 1 -4.73 13.58 24.83
C MET A 1 -3.35 13.37 24.20
N ASN A 2 -2.66 12.29 24.56
CA ASN A 2 -1.29 12.02 24.12
C ASN A 2 -1.33 11.26 22.78
N LEU A 3 -1.02 11.95 21.68
CA LEU A 3 -0.93 11.42 20.31
C LEU A 3 0.45 10.82 20.01
N LYS A 4 0.96 9.94 20.86
CA LYS A 4 2.20 9.21 20.56
C LYS A 4 1.85 7.91 19.85
N GLY A 5 2.00 7.88 18.52
CA GLY A 5 2.14 6.62 17.78
C GLY A 5 1.14 6.32 16.65
N ARG A 6 0.43 7.30 16.09
CA ARG A 6 -0.35 7.08 14.85
C ARG A 6 0.01 8.15 13.83
N PHE A 7 0.58 7.72 12.71
CA PHE A 7 1.05 8.62 11.67
C PHE A 7 -0.13 9.28 10.92
N ILE A 8 -1.26 8.58 10.81
CA ILE A 8 -2.46 9.08 10.14
C ILE A 8 -3.58 9.30 11.15
N SER A 9 -4.19 10.48 11.11
CA SER A 9 -5.36 10.74 11.95
C SER A 9 -6.49 9.79 11.52
N GLN A 10 -7.17 9.21 12.51
CA GLN A 10 -8.36 8.36 12.33
C GLN A 10 -9.37 8.98 11.34
N HIS A 11 -9.42 10.30 11.27
CA HIS A 11 -10.29 11.07 10.38
C HIS A 11 -10.02 10.80 8.88
N LEU A 12 -8.76 10.76 8.45
CA LEU A 12 -8.43 10.53 7.03
C LEU A 12 -8.82 9.12 6.57
N PHE A 13 -8.69 8.12 7.45
CA PHE A 13 -9.11 6.75 7.17
C PHE A 13 -10.63 6.63 7.06
N THR A 14 -11.36 7.13 8.07
CA THR A 14 -12.81 6.98 8.13
C THR A 14 -13.52 7.77 7.03
N GLN A 15 -13.01 8.95 6.67
CA GLN A 15 -13.64 9.82 5.67
C GLN A 15 -13.41 9.34 4.23
N TYR A 16 -12.19 8.90 3.88
CA TYR A 16 -11.82 8.66 2.47
C TYR A 16 -11.83 7.19 2.07
N LEU A 17 -11.58 6.27 3.01
CA LEU A 17 -11.58 4.85 2.68
C LEU A 17 -12.94 4.19 2.87
N ASN A 18 -13.90 4.87 3.53
CA ASN A 18 -15.29 4.42 3.73
C ASN A 18 -15.41 3.05 4.43
N TYR A 19 -14.45 2.71 5.29
CA TYR A 19 -14.45 1.46 6.04
C TYR A 19 -14.62 1.75 7.54
N GLN A 20 -15.81 1.42 8.05
CA GLN A 20 -16.26 1.71 9.43
C GLN A 20 -15.78 0.67 10.46
N SER A 21 -15.13 -0.42 10.03
CA SER A 21 -14.78 -1.58 10.88
C SER A 21 -13.30 -1.99 10.76
N TYR A 22 -12.36 -1.10 11.07
CA TYR A 22 -10.99 -1.53 11.35
C TYR A 22 -10.85 -1.94 12.80
N SER A 23 -10.29 -3.13 13.04
CA SER A 23 -9.67 -3.42 14.32
C SER A 23 -8.46 -2.50 14.45
N HIS A 24 -8.43 -1.63 15.46
CA HIS A 24 -7.33 -0.71 15.79
C HIS A 24 -6.01 -1.40 16.15
N LYS A 25 -5.84 -2.67 15.78
CA LYS A 25 -4.62 -3.44 15.96
C LYS A 25 -3.81 -3.34 14.67
N ASP A 26 -2.81 -2.46 14.67
CA ASP A 26 -1.72 -2.52 13.72
C ASP A 26 -1.17 -3.95 13.73
N ILE A 27 -1.11 -4.58 12.56
CA ILE A 27 -0.49 -5.92 12.47
C ILE A 27 1.01 -5.77 12.23
N GLN A 28 1.43 -4.65 11.63
CA GLN A 28 2.83 -4.28 11.48
C GLN A 28 2.97 -2.74 11.44
N GLN A 29 3.99 -2.25 12.13
CA GLN A 29 4.49 -0.87 12.01
C GLN A 29 5.99 -0.94 11.71
N ALA A 30 6.44 -0.16 10.75
CA ALA A 30 7.86 0.05 10.45
C ALA A 30 8.12 1.54 10.22
N SER A 31 9.35 1.97 10.47
CA SER A 31 9.79 3.35 10.32
C SER A 31 11.19 3.36 9.70
N GLU A 32 11.67 4.53 9.31
CA GLU A 32 13.05 4.72 8.81
C GLU A 32 14.12 4.11 9.74
N THR A 33 13.83 4.03 11.04
CA THR A 33 14.73 3.51 12.08
C THR A 33 14.47 2.06 12.49
N ASN A 34 13.34 1.45 12.06
CA ASN A 34 13.02 0.04 12.30
C ASN A 34 12.75 -0.66 10.97
N LYS A 35 13.75 -1.40 10.49
CA LYS A 35 13.79 -1.93 9.12
C LYS A 35 12.60 -2.85 8.84
N PHE A 36 11.98 -2.60 7.68
CA PHE A 36 10.92 -3.42 7.13
C PHE A 36 11.52 -4.68 6.48
N SER A 37 11.18 -5.87 6.95
CA SER A 37 11.54 -7.12 6.27
C SER A 37 10.30 -7.86 5.73
N GLY A 38 10.45 -8.51 4.58
CA GLY A 38 9.39 -9.36 4.02
C GLY A 38 8.98 -10.49 4.98
N SER A 39 9.93 -11.03 5.74
CA SER A 39 9.64 -12.06 6.75
C SER A 39 8.77 -11.54 7.91
N ALA A 40 9.02 -10.31 8.39
CA ALA A 40 8.17 -9.68 9.40
C ALA A 40 6.76 -9.40 8.85
N PHE A 41 6.68 -8.98 7.59
CA PHE A 41 5.41 -8.78 6.90
C PHE A 41 4.59 -10.07 6.78
N HIS A 42 5.16 -11.14 6.24
CA HIS A 42 4.46 -12.42 6.12
C HIS A 42 4.04 -13.00 7.47
N SER A 43 4.91 -12.91 8.49
CA SER A 43 4.58 -13.34 9.85
C SER A 43 3.38 -12.58 10.44
N ALA A 44 3.28 -11.28 10.12
CA ALA A 44 2.18 -10.43 10.57
C ALA A 44 0.90 -10.65 9.77
N CYS A 45 0.99 -10.64 8.43
CA CYS A 45 -0.16 -10.39 7.55
C CYS A 45 -0.72 -11.65 6.87
N ASP A 46 0.04 -12.73 6.76
CA ASP A 46 -0.42 -13.92 6.06
C ASP A 46 -1.62 -14.58 6.76
N GLY A 47 -2.63 -14.94 5.96
CA GLY A 47 -3.85 -15.57 6.45
C GLY A 47 -4.72 -14.70 7.36
N LYS A 48 -4.47 -13.38 7.46
CA LYS A 48 -5.21 -12.49 8.38
C LYS A 48 -6.45 -11.82 7.78
N GLY A 49 -6.79 -12.12 6.53
CA GLY A 49 -7.89 -11.46 5.82
C GLY A 49 -7.45 -10.14 5.18
N PRO A 50 -8.43 -9.30 4.80
CA PRO A 50 -8.16 -8.07 4.06
C PRO A 50 -7.35 -7.07 4.88
N THR A 51 -6.49 -6.28 4.23
CA THR A 51 -5.66 -5.27 4.90
C THR A 51 -5.55 -3.98 4.11
N ILE A 52 -5.30 -2.88 4.83
CA ILE A 52 -4.78 -1.65 4.24
C ILE A 52 -3.32 -1.47 4.60
N THR A 53 -2.49 -1.22 3.60
CA THR A 53 -1.11 -0.73 3.74
C THR A 53 -1.09 0.76 3.52
N VAL A 54 -0.43 1.51 4.41
CA VAL A 54 -0.18 2.95 4.20
C VAL A 54 1.29 3.28 4.37
N ILE A 55 1.77 4.11 3.45
CA ILE A 55 3.16 4.51 3.29
C ILE A 55 3.23 6.03 3.41
N GLU A 56 4.10 6.51 4.28
CA GLU A 56 4.61 7.88 4.24
C GLU A 56 6.01 7.86 3.64
N THR A 57 6.26 8.70 2.64
CA THR A 57 7.63 8.91 2.14
C THR A 57 8.31 10.07 2.85
N THR A 58 9.65 10.10 2.80
CA THR A 58 10.43 11.25 3.30
C THR A 58 10.12 12.54 2.54
N ASP A 59 9.62 12.43 1.30
CA ASP A 59 9.12 13.55 0.52
C ASP A 59 7.75 14.05 0.99
N GLY A 60 7.12 13.41 1.98
CA GLY A 60 5.83 13.80 2.55
C GLY A 60 4.62 13.38 1.73
N CYS A 61 4.78 12.43 0.79
CA CYS A 61 3.65 11.80 0.12
C CYS A 61 3.06 10.69 1.00
N ILE A 62 1.74 10.56 0.97
CA ILE A 62 1.01 9.51 1.69
C ILE A 62 0.14 8.76 0.69
N PHE A 63 0.41 7.47 0.53
CA PHE A 63 -0.29 6.58 -0.40
C PHE A 63 -0.25 5.14 0.09
N GLY A 64 -0.90 4.24 -0.62
CA GLY A 64 -0.91 2.83 -0.23
C GLY A 64 -1.88 1.99 -1.04
N GLY A 65 -2.26 0.85 -0.47
CA GLY A 65 -3.18 -0.07 -1.13
C GLY A 65 -4.00 -0.91 -0.17
N TYR A 66 -5.14 -1.36 -0.66
CA TYR A 66 -6.06 -2.29 -0.04
C TYR A 66 -6.00 -3.62 -0.77
N ASN A 67 -5.73 -4.68 -0.01
CA ASN A 67 -5.88 -6.06 -0.46
C ASN A 67 -7.18 -6.60 0.13
N SER A 68 -8.10 -7.02 -0.74
CA SER A 68 -9.40 -7.59 -0.37
C SER A 68 -9.33 -9.03 0.14
N GLN A 69 -8.17 -9.67 0.02
CA GLN A 69 -7.93 -11.05 0.42
C GLN A 69 -6.81 -11.14 1.46
N SER A 70 -6.62 -12.34 2.02
CA SER A 70 -5.45 -12.62 2.88
C SER A 70 -4.16 -12.61 2.07
N TRP A 71 -3.11 -12.03 2.65
CA TRP A 71 -1.75 -12.24 2.17
C TRP A 71 -1.31 -13.70 2.27
N ASN A 72 -0.37 -14.07 1.42
CA ASN A 72 0.28 -15.37 1.36
C ASN A 72 1.66 -15.24 0.70
N ASP A 73 2.47 -16.29 0.72
CA ASP A 73 3.84 -16.38 0.22
C ASP A 73 4.02 -17.37 -0.95
N ARG A 74 2.96 -17.68 -1.69
CA ARG A 74 2.94 -18.76 -2.70
C ARG A 74 3.67 -18.46 -4.01
N GLY A 75 4.30 -17.29 -4.16
CA GLY A 75 5.10 -16.96 -5.34
C GLY A 75 4.28 -16.71 -6.60
N LYS A 76 3.08 -16.10 -6.47
CA LYS A 76 2.12 -15.89 -7.58
C LYS A 76 1.41 -14.54 -7.44
N TYR A 77 0.73 -14.10 -8.50
CA TYR A 77 -0.23 -13.01 -8.41
C TYR A 77 -1.63 -13.55 -8.07
N TYR A 78 -2.42 -12.75 -7.36
CA TYR A 78 -3.77 -13.08 -6.92
C TYR A 78 -4.56 -11.80 -6.59
N GLY A 79 -5.75 -11.93 -6.02
CA GLY A 79 -6.63 -10.82 -5.65
C GLY A 79 -7.92 -10.80 -6.47
N ASP A 80 -8.65 -9.69 -6.37
CA ASP A 80 -9.87 -9.44 -7.14
C ASP A 80 -10.06 -7.93 -7.39
N ASN A 81 -11.10 -7.59 -8.13
CA ASN A 81 -11.45 -6.21 -8.48
C ASN A 81 -11.89 -5.33 -7.29
N LYS A 82 -11.94 -5.86 -6.06
CA LYS A 82 -12.16 -5.05 -4.85
C LYS A 82 -10.86 -4.48 -4.30
N CYS A 83 -9.70 -4.98 -4.75
CA CYS A 83 -8.42 -4.33 -4.47
C CYS A 83 -8.41 -2.91 -5.03
N PHE A 84 -7.69 -2.01 -4.39
CA PHE A 84 -7.44 -0.66 -4.90
C PHE A 84 -6.15 -0.12 -4.33
N ILE A 85 -5.47 0.76 -5.06
CA ILE A 85 -4.43 1.62 -4.49
C ILE A 85 -4.98 3.03 -4.30
N PHE A 86 -4.31 3.86 -3.52
CA PHE A 86 -4.81 5.21 -3.23
C PHE A 86 -3.68 6.20 -2.97
N THR A 87 -3.99 7.48 -3.16
CA THR A 87 -3.20 8.61 -2.66
C THR A 87 -4.03 9.41 -1.66
N LEU A 88 -3.41 9.89 -0.58
CA LEU A 88 -3.99 10.79 0.41
C LEU A 88 -3.31 12.16 0.40
N VAL A 89 -1.98 12.18 0.21
CA VAL A 89 -1.18 13.40 0.09
C VAL A 89 -0.21 13.23 -1.07
N ASN A 90 -0.27 14.14 -2.04
CA ASN A 90 0.55 14.13 -3.24
C ASN A 90 1.08 15.54 -3.57
N LYS A 91 2.05 15.63 -4.47
CA LYS A 91 2.69 16.90 -4.86
C LYS A 91 1.86 17.77 -5.80
N HIS A 92 0.75 17.25 -6.31
CA HIS A 92 -0.11 17.93 -7.27
C HIS A 92 -1.34 18.58 -6.64
N GLY A 93 -1.51 18.43 -5.32
CA GLY A 93 -2.70 18.93 -4.62
C GLY A 93 -3.99 18.23 -5.03
N ILE A 94 -3.90 17.03 -5.60
CA ILE A 94 -5.07 16.23 -5.95
C ILE A 94 -5.73 15.75 -4.65
N GLU A 95 -7.05 15.81 -4.58
CA GLU A 95 -7.83 15.27 -3.47
C GLU A 95 -7.57 13.77 -3.27
N PRO A 96 -7.76 13.22 -2.05
CA PRO A 96 -7.58 11.80 -1.82
C PRO A 96 -8.38 10.95 -2.82
N THR A 97 -7.68 10.05 -3.51
CA THR A 97 -8.22 9.34 -4.68
C THR A 97 -7.88 7.85 -4.60
N LYS A 98 -8.85 7.00 -4.97
CA LYS A 98 -8.68 5.55 -5.14
C LYS A 98 -8.53 5.22 -6.62
N TYR A 99 -7.63 4.29 -6.91
CA TYR A 99 -7.38 3.72 -8.23
C TYR A 99 -7.69 2.24 -8.18
N PHE A 100 -8.55 1.80 -9.10
CA PHE A 100 -8.98 0.42 -9.19
C PHE A 100 -8.21 -0.31 -10.31
N PRO A 101 -8.12 -1.65 -10.24
CA PRO A 101 -7.49 -2.45 -11.28
C PRO A 101 -8.09 -2.15 -12.66
N GLU A 102 -7.24 -2.05 -13.68
CA GLU A 102 -7.68 -1.92 -15.07
C GLU A 102 -7.94 -3.30 -15.73
N THR A 103 -7.27 -4.33 -15.22
CA THR A 103 -7.34 -5.70 -15.76
C THR A 103 -7.94 -6.68 -14.77
N ASP A 104 -8.38 -7.84 -15.27
CA ASP A 104 -8.89 -8.92 -14.43
C ASP A 104 -7.77 -9.77 -13.79
N THR A 105 -6.51 -9.33 -13.87
CA THR A 105 -5.31 -10.05 -13.40
C THR A 105 -4.33 -9.12 -12.69
N TYR A 106 -3.25 -9.69 -12.12
CA TYR A 106 -2.11 -8.92 -11.57
C TYR A 106 -2.41 -7.95 -10.42
N TYR A 107 -3.52 -8.11 -9.69
CA TYR A 107 -3.92 -7.20 -8.61
C TYR A 107 -2.88 -7.07 -7.49
N VAL A 108 -2.43 -8.21 -6.95
CA VAL A 108 -1.55 -8.30 -5.79
C VAL A 108 -0.47 -9.35 -6.05
N GLY A 109 0.77 -9.03 -5.72
CA GLY A 109 1.89 -9.96 -5.76
C GLY A 109 2.06 -10.70 -4.44
N SER A 110 2.35 -12.00 -4.52
CA SER A 110 2.82 -12.82 -3.39
C SER A 110 4.21 -13.32 -3.68
N THR A 111 5.19 -12.92 -2.85
CA THR A 111 6.58 -13.39 -2.96
C THR A 111 7.19 -13.48 -1.55
N PRO A 112 7.74 -14.63 -1.13
CA PRO A 112 8.14 -14.90 0.27
C PRO A 112 9.10 -13.89 0.92
N SER A 113 9.84 -13.13 0.11
CA SER A 113 10.87 -12.20 0.57
C SER A 113 10.49 -10.73 0.45
N GLN A 114 9.30 -10.42 -0.07
CA GLN A 114 8.85 -9.04 -0.27
C GLN A 114 7.77 -8.66 0.73
N GLY A 115 7.55 -7.36 0.84
CA GLY A 115 6.43 -6.82 1.57
C GLY A 115 5.13 -6.79 0.78
N PRO A 116 4.25 -5.83 1.09
CA PRO A 116 3.11 -5.52 0.24
C PRO A 116 3.53 -5.22 -1.20
N VAL A 117 2.86 -5.88 -2.15
CA VAL A 117 3.02 -5.63 -3.59
C VAL A 117 1.64 -5.51 -4.23
N PHE A 118 1.38 -4.34 -4.81
CA PHE A 118 0.18 -4.05 -5.60
C PHE A 118 0.58 -3.87 -7.06
N GLY A 119 -0.09 -4.59 -7.96
CA GLY A 119 0.29 -4.68 -9.36
C GLY A 119 1.44 -5.66 -9.53
N PHE A 120 1.34 -6.63 -10.44
CA PHE A 120 2.35 -7.66 -10.64
C PHE A 120 2.55 -8.03 -12.11
N GLU A 121 2.86 -7.04 -12.94
CA GLU A 121 2.99 -7.23 -14.38
C GLU A 121 4.15 -8.18 -14.76
N PRO A 122 4.03 -8.95 -15.86
CA PRO A 122 5.08 -9.84 -16.36
C PRO A 122 6.40 -9.14 -16.72
N ASP A 123 6.36 -7.86 -17.08
CA ASP A 123 7.53 -7.04 -17.43
C ASP A 123 8.35 -6.57 -16.20
N GLY A 124 7.90 -6.93 -15.00
CA GLY A 124 8.54 -6.55 -13.73
C GLY A 124 7.99 -5.27 -13.11
N ASN A 125 7.03 -4.58 -13.73
CA ASN A 125 6.40 -3.39 -13.16
C ASN A 125 5.42 -3.72 -12.03
N ARG A 126 5.44 -2.89 -11.00
CA ARG A 126 4.60 -3.00 -9.80
C ARG A 126 4.08 -1.61 -9.50
N ASP A 127 2.77 -1.40 -9.46
CA ASP A 127 2.22 -0.09 -9.11
C ASP A 127 2.75 0.39 -7.77
N ILE A 128 2.83 -0.51 -6.78
CA ILE A 128 3.50 -0.28 -5.50
C ILE A 128 4.24 -1.55 -5.11
N LYS A 129 5.53 -1.46 -4.81
CA LYS A 129 6.30 -2.54 -4.20
C LYS A 129 7.08 -2.04 -2.99
N ILE A 130 6.89 -2.73 -1.87
CA ILE A 130 7.59 -2.46 -0.62
C ILE A 130 8.60 -3.56 -0.33
N LEU A 131 9.87 -3.18 -0.20
CA LEU A 131 11.00 -4.05 0.09
C LEU A 131 11.97 -3.32 1.02
N GLU A 132 12.72 -4.07 1.84
CA GLU A 132 13.68 -3.53 2.80
C GLU A 132 14.71 -2.58 2.18
N SER A 133 15.22 -2.91 0.98
CA SER A 133 16.35 -2.20 0.39
C SER A 133 16.01 -1.34 -0.84
N ASP A 134 14.81 -1.50 -1.41
CA ASP A 134 14.48 -0.87 -2.70
C ASP A 134 12.95 -0.78 -2.96
N PRO A 135 12.20 0.01 -2.16
CA PRO A 135 10.80 0.25 -2.44
C PRO A 135 10.64 1.16 -3.66
N PHE A 136 9.69 0.81 -4.54
CA PHE A 136 9.44 1.56 -5.76
C PHE A 136 7.98 1.49 -6.20
N GLN A 137 7.63 2.36 -7.14
CA GLN A 137 6.33 2.42 -7.80
C GLN A 137 6.50 2.55 -9.32
N SER A 138 5.69 1.82 -10.07
CA SER A 138 5.55 1.90 -11.53
C SER A 138 4.11 2.25 -11.93
N PHE A 139 3.30 2.82 -11.03
CA PHE A 139 1.93 3.22 -11.33
C PHE A 139 1.89 4.24 -12.47
N PRO A 140 0.90 4.27 -13.36
CA PRO A 140 -0.09 3.23 -13.59
C PRO A 140 0.51 2.07 -14.38
N SER A 141 0.23 0.85 -13.93
CA SER A 141 0.61 -0.41 -14.59
C SER A 141 -0.57 -1.39 -14.58
N SER A 142 -0.92 -1.95 -13.41
CA SER A 142 -2.10 -2.83 -13.25
C SER A 142 -3.33 -2.06 -12.75
N TYR A 143 -3.13 -0.86 -12.18
CA TYR A 143 -4.20 0.01 -11.68
C TYR A 143 -4.36 1.24 -12.59
N ASN A 144 -5.62 1.61 -12.84
CA ASN A 144 -5.96 2.68 -13.77
C ASN A 144 -5.79 4.06 -13.13
N ASP A 145 -5.06 4.96 -13.79
CA ASP A 145 -4.97 6.37 -13.38
C ASP A 145 -6.18 7.18 -13.86
N THR A 146 -6.96 7.67 -12.91
CA THR A 146 -8.12 8.52 -13.15
C THR A 146 -7.82 10.02 -13.09
N THR A 147 -6.57 10.40 -12.78
CA THR A 147 -6.15 11.79 -12.59
C THR A 147 -5.43 12.38 -13.81
N GLY A 148 -4.89 11.54 -14.70
CA GLY A 148 -4.11 11.96 -15.86
C GLY A 148 -2.68 12.40 -15.53
N VAL A 149 -2.26 12.26 -14.27
CA VAL A 149 -0.96 12.69 -13.74
C VAL A 149 0.01 11.50 -13.55
N GLY A 150 -0.52 10.28 -13.68
CA GLY A 150 0.19 9.01 -13.74
C GLY A 150 1.05 8.74 -12.51
N LYS A 151 2.26 8.24 -12.75
CA LYS A 151 3.22 7.84 -11.71
C LYS A 151 3.50 8.90 -10.65
N THR A 152 3.39 10.16 -11.03
CA THR A 152 3.75 11.27 -10.13
C THR A 152 2.67 11.57 -9.10
N THR A 153 1.51 10.91 -9.18
CA THR A 153 0.41 11.04 -8.21
C THR A 153 0.66 10.28 -6.90
N LEU A 154 1.43 9.19 -6.92
CA LEU A 154 1.82 8.46 -5.70
C LEU A 154 3.07 9.08 -5.08
N ASN A 155 4.15 9.16 -5.86
CA ASN A 155 5.42 9.75 -5.45
C ASN A 155 6.12 10.38 -6.67
N PRO A 156 6.84 11.52 -6.53
CA PRO A 156 7.51 12.17 -7.66
C PRO A 156 8.52 11.28 -8.38
N SER A 157 9.21 10.44 -7.62
CA SER A 157 10.22 9.50 -8.10
C SER A 157 9.71 8.07 -8.10
N ARG A 158 10.23 7.25 -9.03
CA ARG A 158 9.98 5.79 -9.09
C ARG A 158 10.41 5.11 -7.79
N TYR A 159 11.61 5.42 -7.33
CA TYR A 159 12.18 4.94 -6.07
C TYR A 159 11.95 5.99 -5.00
N PHE A 160 11.73 5.56 -3.76
CA PHE A 160 11.44 6.46 -2.65
C PHE A 160 11.99 5.92 -1.33
N THR A 161 12.12 6.79 -0.33
CA THR A 161 12.45 6.38 1.03
C THR A 161 11.18 6.39 1.87
N ILE A 162 10.93 5.27 2.57
CA ILE A 162 9.80 5.14 3.49
C ILE A 162 10.18 5.78 4.82
N LYS A 163 9.41 6.79 5.23
CA LYS A 163 9.50 7.40 6.55
C LYS A 163 8.70 6.58 7.57
N ASN A 164 7.47 6.21 7.24
CA ASN A 164 6.59 5.37 8.05
C ASN A 164 5.80 4.39 7.17
N LEU A 165 5.57 3.18 7.70
CA LEU A 165 4.73 2.15 7.10
C LEU A 165 3.80 1.56 8.17
N GLU A 166 2.51 1.58 7.90
CA GLU A 166 1.48 1.03 8.80
C GLU A 166 0.60 0.04 8.01
N ILE A 167 0.33 -1.13 8.59
CA ILE A 167 -0.56 -2.14 7.99
C ILE A 167 -1.68 -2.52 8.97
N TYR A 168 -2.92 -2.33 8.50
CA TYR A 168 -4.14 -2.50 9.27
C TYR A 168 -4.95 -3.69 8.77
N ARG A 169 -5.49 -4.48 9.70
CA ARG A 169 -6.50 -5.50 9.39
C ARG A 169 -7.88 -4.86 9.20
N CYS A 170 -8.60 -5.26 8.16
CA CYS A 170 -10.01 -4.93 7.98
C CYS A 170 -10.89 -6.04 8.56
N ASN A 171 -12.00 -5.68 9.21
CA ASN A 171 -13.02 -6.62 9.67
C ASN A 171 -14.29 -6.51 8.83
#